data_AF-A0A5M6CS31-F1
#
_entry.id   AF-A0A5M6CS31-F1
#
_cell.length_a   1.000
_cell.length_b   1.000
_cell.length_c   1.000
_cell.angle_alpha   90.00
_cell.angle_beta   90.00
_cell.angle_gamma   90.00
#
_symmetry.space_group_name_H-M   'P 1'
#
loop_
_entity.id
_entity.type
_entity.pdbx_description
1 polymer ?
#
loop_
_entity_poly.entity_id
_entity_poly.type
_entity_poly.pdbx_seq_one_letter_code
_entity_poly.pdbx_strand_id
1 'polypeptide(L)'
;MKRIFILFFIVLNLKAVAQDIAIYDPSKDTVRIFTEIAMEVFKTNKYLDFKGYDSLKLYKDDILFKTINLNTYFDRPKNWTRIESESIKDYYRKKDGFYERNYSYTETDSTLTETYDYYGVMEHLIKKKTVYNKALFVIYEENQWFDKNLNLIKTDKTYNYFLSNNQLYKIAKYNELPVEEEGKFPPQENDLYIMHNKNAVHIQGNFGRIRAEFLPAKKSVK
;
A
#
# COMPACT_ATOMS: atom_id res chain seq x y z
N MET A 1 -13.55 43.56 -60.79
CA MET A 1 -13.64 42.22 -61.40
C MET A 1 -12.39 41.42 -61.03
N LYS A 2 -12.57 40.20 -60.50
CA LYS A 2 -11.59 39.11 -60.31
C LYS A 2 -10.48 39.38 -59.25
N ARG A 3 -10.56 38.79 -58.04
CA ARG A 3 -10.07 37.44 -57.63
C ARG A 3 -8.59 37.25 -58.03
N ILE A 4 -7.66 36.91 -57.14
CA ILE A 4 -7.54 35.59 -56.48
C ILE A 4 -6.67 35.71 -55.21
N PHE A 5 -7.21 35.24 -54.08
CA PHE A 5 -6.49 34.85 -52.87
C PHE A 5 -5.68 33.57 -53.16
N ILE A 6 -4.39 33.53 -52.80
CA ILE A 6 -3.67 32.26 -52.65
C ILE A 6 -3.26 32.15 -51.18
N LEU A 7 -4.07 31.38 -50.44
CA LEU A 7 -3.67 30.77 -49.17
C LEU A 7 -2.49 29.84 -49.45
N PHE A 8 -1.36 30.10 -48.82
CA PHE A 8 -0.33 29.09 -48.64
C PHE A 8 -0.83 28.11 -47.57
N PHE A 9 -1.53 27.06 -48.00
CA PHE A 9 -1.80 25.88 -47.18
C PHE A 9 -0.45 25.18 -46.99
N ILE A 10 0.23 25.48 -45.89
CA ILE A 10 1.27 24.59 -45.36
C ILE A 10 0.52 23.34 -44.90
N VAL A 11 0.48 22.35 -45.80
CA VAL A 11 0.12 20.98 -45.51
C VAL A 11 1.23 20.42 -44.61
N LEU A 12 1.18 20.78 -43.33
CA LEU A 12 1.80 19.99 -42.28
C LEU A 12 1.10 18.64 -42.36
N ASN A 13 1.85 17.65 -42.85
CA ASN A 13 1.56 16.24 -42.69
C ASN A 13 1.48 15.95 -41.18
N LEU A 14 0.36 16.27 -40.55
CA LEU A 14 -0.12 15.57 -39.38
C LEU A 14 -0.49 14.17 -39.88
N LYS A 15 0.54 13.34 -40.08
CA LYS A 15 0.35 11.91 -39.82
C LYS A 15 -0.03 11.87 -38.36
N ALA A 16 -1.34 11.82 -38.12
CA ALA A 16 -1.87 11.29 -36.89
C ALA A 16 -1.22 9.92 -36.72
N VAL A 17 -0.12 9.90 -35.96
CA VAL A 17 0.28 8.71 -35.26
C VAL A 17 -0.87 8.54 -34.27
N ALA A 18 -1.88 7.77 -34.69
CA ALA A 18 -2.64 7.00 -33.74
C ALA A 18 -1.56 6.22 -32.99
N GLN A 19 -1.12 6.79 -31.88
CA GLN A 19 -0.47 6.03 -30.84
C GLN A 19 -1.62 5.12 -30.42
N ASP A 20 -1.67 3.93 -31.01
CA ASP A 20 -2.45 2.84 -30.47
C ASP A 20 -2.08 2.86 -28.99
N ILE A 21 -3.02 3.32 -28.17
CA ILE A 21 -2.92 3.19 -26.72
C ILE A 21 -2.95 1.68 -26.59
N ALA A 22 -1.77 1.07 -26.58
CA ALA A 22 -1.60 -0.32 -26.28
C ALA A 22 -2.34 -0.49 -24.96
N ILE A 23 -3.47 -1.19 -25.01
CA ILE A 23 -4.20 -1.58 -23.82
C ILE A 23 -3.22 -2.50 -23.12
N TYR A 24 -2.47 -1.92 -22.18
CA TYR A 24 -1.64 -2.69 -21.27
C TYR A 24 -2.61 -3.56 -20.50
N ASP A 25 -2.63 -4.85 -20.85
CA ASP A 25 -3.31 -5.88 -20.09
C ASP A 25 -2.24 -6.55 -19.22
N PRO A 26 -1.99 -6.03 -18.00
CA PRO A 26 -1.06 -6.66 -17.08
C PRO A 26 -1.53 -8.08 -16.76
N SER A 27 -0.57 -9.00 -16.62
CA SER A 27 -0.90 -10.33 -16.11
C SER A 27 -1.63 -10.22 -14.76
N LYS A 28 -2.47 -11.21 -14.45
CA LYS A 28 -3.20 -11.25 -13.16
C LYS A 28 -2.26 -11.09 -11.95
N ASP A 29 -1.07 -11.68 -12.03
CA ASP A 29 -0.05 -11.55 -10.98
C ASP A 29 0.49 -10.14 -10.86
N THR A 30 0.71 -9.47 -11.99
CA THR A 30 1.15 -8.06 -12.02
C THR A 30 0.11 -7.17 -11.35
N VAL A 31 -1.17 -7.31 -11.72
CA VAL A 31 -2.28 -6.57 -11.07
C VAL A 31 -2.33 -6.83 -9.58
N ARG A 32 -2.19 -8.09 -9.16
CA ARG A 32 -2.21 -8.50 -7.76
C ARG A 32 -1.08 -7.85 -6.98
N ILE A 33 0.17 -8.01 -7.43
CA ILE A 33 1.38 -7.49 -6.77
C ILE A 33 1.30 -5.96 -6.60
N PHE A 34 0.98 -5.22 -7.67
CA PHE A 34 0.91 -3.76 -7.58
C PHE A 34 -0.30 -3.27 -6.76
N THR A 35 -1.40 -4.02 -6.74
CA THR A 35 -2.50 -3.73 -5.80
C THR A 35 -2.04 -3.90 -4.35
N GLU A 36 -1.36 -5.01 -4.04
CA GLU A 36 -0.88 -5.32 -2.69
C GLU A 36 0.08 -4.23 -2.20
N ILE A 37 1.05 -3.82 -3.02
CA ILE A 37 1.98 -2.72 -2.73
C ILE A 37 1.21 -1.42 -2.43
N ALA A 38 0.23 -1.06 -3.27
CA ALA A 38 -0.55 0.15 -3.05
C ALA A 38 -1.37 0.07 -1.74
N MET A 39 -1.99 -1.07 -1.45
CA MET A 39 -2.84 -1.22 -0.26
C MET A 39 -2.03 -1.24 1.03
N GLU A 40 -0.79 -1.72 1.00
CA GLU A 40 0.12 -1.67 2.14
C GLU A 40 0.43 -0.23 2.58
N VAL A 41 0.67 0.66 1.61
CA VAL A 41 0.84 2.11 1.86
C VAL A 41 -0.37 2.68 2.58
N PHE A 42 -1.59 2.41 2.10
CA PHE A 42 -2.80 2.96 2.73
C PHE A 42 -3.13 2.34 4.09
N LYS A 43 -2.86 1.04 4.27
CA LYS A 43 -3.06 0.35 5.55
C LYS A 43 -2.18 0.95 6.65
N THR A 44 -0.95 1.31 6.30
CA THR A 44 0.03 1.93 7.21
C THR A 44 -0.49 3.24 7.82
N ASN A 45 -1.30 4.00 7.07
CA ASN A 45 -1.97 5.23 7.50
C ASN A 45 -3.43 5.01 7.95
N LYS A 46 -3.77 3.81 8.44
CA LYS A 46 -5.13 3.43 8.88
C LYS A 46 -6.24 3.67 7.84
N TYR A 47 -5.88 3.70 6.55
CA TYR A 47 -6.78 4.05 5.45
C TYR A 47 -7.36 5.47 5.52
N LEU A 48 -6.79 6.39 6.31
CA LEU A 48 -7.29 7.76 6.42
C LEU A 48 -7.26 8.50 5.08
N ASP A 49 -6.34 8.15 4.18
CA ASP A 49 -6.29 8.68 2.81
C ASP A 49 -7.57 8.41 2.00
N PHE A 50 -8.39 7.43 2.41
CA PHE A 50 -9.64 7.09 1.73
C PHE A 50 -10.82 7.97 2.18
N LYS A 51 -10.66 8.77 3.25
CA LYS A 51 -11.74 9.58 3.82
C LYS A 51 -12.23 10.61 2.79
N GLY A 52 -13.53 10.55 2.48
CA GLY A 52 -14.17 11.47 1.53
C GLY A 52 -14.06 11.07 0.06
N TYR A 53 -13.54 9.87 -0.23
CA TYR A 53 -13.39 9.34 -1.58
C TYR A 53 -14.20 8.05 -1.76
N ASP A 54 -14.84 7.89 -2.92
CA ASP A 54 -15.67 6.71 -3.24
C ASP A 54 -14.87 5.62 -3.95
N SER A 55 -13.81 6.01 -4.65
CA SER A 55 -13.02 5.06 -5.44
C SER A 55 -11.56 5.47 -5.56
N LEU A 56 -10.74 4.46 -5.80
CA LEU A 56 -9.31 4.58 -6.02
C LEU A 56 -8.96 3.95 -7.37
N LYS A 57 -8.30 4.71 -8.22
CA LYS A 57 -7.74 4.22 -9.48
C LYS A 57 -6.24 3.99 -9.33
N LEU A 58 -5.77 2.81 -9.74
CA LEU A 58 -4.37 2.46 -9.71
C LEU A 58 -3.81 2.43 -11.13
N TYR A 59 -2.75 3.20 -11.32
CA TYR A 59 -2.03 3.32 -12.57
C TYR A 59 -0.61 2.79 -12.39
N LYS A 60 -0.09 2.10 -13.40
CA LYS A 60 1.32 1.75 -13.53
C LYS A 60 1.82 2.41 -14.81
N ASP A 61 2.89 3.21 -14.71
CA ASP A 61 3.43 3.99 -15.85
C ASP A 61 2.31 4.74 -16.61
N ASP A 62 1.42 5.38 -15.84
CA ASP A 62 0.24 6.12 -16.29
C ASP A 62 -0.85 5.31 -17.02
N ILE A 63 -0.74 3.99 -17.05
CA ILE A 63 -1.78 3.10 -17.57
C ILE A 63 -2.64 2.56 -16.43
N LEU A 64 -3.95 2.79 -16.51
CA LEU A 64 -4.93 2.31 -15.54
C LEU A 64 -4.99 0.78 -15.58
N PHE A 65 -4.70 0.12 -14.45
CA PHE A 65 -4.81 -1.35 -14.37
C PHE A 65 -5.88 -1.82 -13.39
N LYS A 66 -6.33 -0.96 -12.46
CA LYS A 66 -7.37 -1.34 -11.50
C LYS A 66 -8.16 -0.14 -11.01
N THR A 67 -9.46 -0.34 -10.82
CA THR A 67 -10.33 0.58 -10.07
C THR A 67 -10.89 -0.18 -8.87
N ILE A 68 -10.78 0.42 -7.69
CA ILE A 68 -11.25 -0.14 -6.42
C ILE A 68 -12.40 0.75 -5.93
N ASN A 69 -13.56 0.13 -5.69
CA ASN A 69 -14.67 0.78 -5.02
C ASN A 69 -14.42 0.76 -3.50
N LEU A 70 -14.17 1.93 -2.91
CA LEU A 70 -13.83 2.05 -1.50
C LEU A 70 -15.05 1.82 -0.59
N ASN A 71 -16.26 1.97 -1.13
CA ASN A 71 -17.51 1.70 -0.39
C ASN A 71 -17.73 0.21 -0.13
N THR A 72 -17.18 -0.67 -0.99
CA THR A 72 -17.30 -2.13 -0.88
C THR A 72 -15.98 -2.83 -0.65
N TYR A 73 -14.87 -2.08 -0.55
CA TYR A 73 -13.55 -2.65 -0.28
C TYR A 73 -13.46 -3.27 1.11
N PHE A 74 -14.25 -2.78 2.05
CA PHE A 74 -14.26 -3.23 3.43
C PHE A 74 -15.53 -4.01 3.76
N ASP A 75 -15.40 -5.03 4.61
CA ASP A 75 -16.52 -5.89 5.04
C ASP A 75 -17.64 -5.14 5.78
N ARG A 76 -17.34 -3.96 6.33
CA ARG A 76 -18.29 -3.13 7.08
C ARG A 76 -18.12 -1.65 6.71
N PRO A 77 -19.20 -0.85 6.73
CA PRO A 77 -19.12 0.59 6.55
C PRO A 77 -18.09 1.22 7.49
N LYS A 78 -17.22 2.06 6.95
CA LYS A 78 -16.17 2.71 7.74
C LYS A 78 -16.71 3.89 8.53
N ASN A 79 -16.37 3.91 9.82
CA ASN A 79 -16.61 5.06 10.68
C ASN A 79 -15.30 5.87 10.77
N TRP A 80 -15.15 6.85 9.89
CA TRP A 80 -13.94 7.68 9.82
C TRP A 80 -13.67 8.45 11.10
N THR A 81 -14.71 8.99 11.74
CA THR A 81 -14.60 9.68 13.02
C THR A 81 -13.97 8.80 14.09
N ARG A 82 -14.41 7.53 14.18
CA ARG A 82 -13.80 6.56 15.09
C ARG A 82 -12.34 6.30 14.74
N ILE A 83 -12.04 6.01 13.47
CA ILE A 83 -10.68 5.69 13.01
C ILE A 83 -9.71 6.85 13.28
N GLU A 84 -10.15 8.10 13.11
CA GLU A 84 -9.35 9.29 13.42
C GLU A 84 -9.14 9.48 14.93
N SER A 85 -10.15 9.19 15.74
CA SER A 85 -10.10 9.37 17.21
C SER A 85 -9.35 8.26 17.96
N GLU A 86 -9.16 7.11 17.33
CA GLU A 86 -8.53 5.94 17.94
C GLU A 86 -7.12 6.26 18.43
N SER A 87 -6.90 5.97 19.72
CA SER A 87 -5.62 6.12 20.40
C SER A 87 -5.12 4.78 20.94
N ILE A 88 -3.88 4.75 21.45
CA ILE A 88 -3.31 3.57 22.11
C ILE A 88 -4.25 3.00 23.20
N LYS A 89 -4.99 3.86 23.91
CA LYS A 89 -5.96 3.44 24.94
C LYS A 89 -7.13 2.63 24.40
N ASP A 90 -7.47 2.80 23.13
CA ASP A 90 -8.63 2.19 22.48
C ASP A 90 -8.27 0.92 21.69
N TYR A 91 -6.97 0.67 21.46
CA TYR A 91 -6.51 -0.26 20.44
C TYR A 91 -6.39 -1.72 20.87
N TYR A 92 -6.55 -2.02 22.17
CA TYR A 92 -6.43 -3.39 22.68
C TYR A 92 -7.44 -4.31 21.98
N ARG A 93 -6.95 -5.16 21.08
CA ARG A 93 -7.80 -6.12 20.39
C ARG A 93 -8.24 -7.16 21.40
N LYS A 94 -9.53 -7.47 21.39
CA LYS A 94 -10.05 -8.59 22.17
C LYS A 94 -9.59 -9.89 21.53
N LYS A 95 -9.50 -10.96 22.33
CA LYS A 95 -9.38 -12.33 21.80
C LYS A 95 -10.58 -12.58 20.89
N ASP A 96 -10.38 -12.50 19.59
CA ASP A 96 -11.39 -12.91 18.62
C ASP A 96 -11.43 -14.43 18.65
N GLY A 97 -12.49 -14.99 19.24
CA GLY A 97 -12.64 -16.41 19.63
C GLY A 97 -12.65 -17.44 18.49
N PHE A 98 -12.15 -17.08 17.31
CA PHE A 98 -12.07 -17.96 16.13
C PHE A 98 -10.67 -18.56 15.93
N TYR A 99 -9.62 -17.89 16.41
CA TYR A 99 -8.25 -18.39 16.45
C TYR A 99 -7.62 -17.89 17.74
N GLU A 100 -7.06 -18.79 18.56
CA GLU A 100 -6.39 -18.44 19.82
C GLU A 100 -5.08 -17.67 19.57
N ARG A 101 -5.19 -16.43 19.08
CA ARG A 101 -4.07 -15.50 19.04
C ARG A 101 -3.89 -14.95 20.43
N ASN A 102 -2.79 -15.34 21.07
CA ASN A 102 -2.39 -14.76 22.35
C ASN A 102 -1.67 -13.45 22.07
N TYR A 103 -2.43 -12.36 22.06
CA TYR A 103 -1.90 -11.02 21.93
C TYR A 103 -1.22 -10.60 23.24
N SER A 104 -0.03 -10.04 23.13
CA SER A 104 0.68 -9.32 24.17
C SER A 104 0.89 -7.88 23.72
N TYR A 105 0.80 -6.96 24.67
CA TYR A 105 0.92 -5.53 24.43
C TYR A 105 1.94 -4.92 25.38
N THR A 106 2.79 -4.05 24.85
CA THR A 106 3.73 -3.23 25.65
C THR A 106 3.61 -1.77 25.20
N GLU A 107 3.35 -0.88 26.14
CA GLU A 107 3.20 0.55 25.88
C GLU A 107 4.39 1.32 26.45
N THR A 108 4.84 2.32 25.70
CA THR A 108 5.78 3.34 26.15
C THR A 108 5.16 4.72 25.96
N ASP A 109 5.82 5.77 26.44
CA ASP A 109 5.37 7.15 26.27
C ASP A 109 5.16 7.57 24.81
N SER A 110 5.67 6.83 23.81
CA SER A 110 5.61 7.20 22.40
C SER A 110 5.10 6.11 21.46
N THR A 111 5.03 4.85 21.91
CA THR A 111 4.68 3.71 21.06
C THR A 111 3.82 2.67 21.76
N LEU A 112 3.06 1.93 20.97
CA LEU A 112 2.41 0.67 21.36
C LEU A 112 3.03 -0.48 20.57
N THR A 113 3.46 -1.53 21.24
CA THR A 113 3.92 -2.77 20.61
C THR A 113 2.87 -3.85 20.81
N GLU A 114 2.35 -4.40 19.72
CA GLU A 114 1.49 -5.60 19.67
C GLU A 114 2.34 -6.78 19.23
N THR A 115 2.32 -7.88 19.97
CA THR A 115 2.94 -9.15 19.55
C THR A 115 1.92 -10.28 19.63
N TYR A 116 1.88 -11.16 18.64
CA TYR A 116 1.06 -12.36 18.69
C TYR A 116 1.62 -13.46 17.79
N ASP A 117 1.31 -14.70 18.15
CA ASP A 117 1.63 -15.87 17.36
C ASP A 117 0.38 -16.35 16.62
N TYR A 118 0.55 -16.86 15.40
CA TYR A 118 -0.50 -17.59 14.70
C TYR A 118 0.05 -18.74 13.87
N TYR A 119 -0.74 -19.81 13.75
CA TYR A 119 -0.42 -20.96 12.91
C TYR A 119 -0.98 -20.71 11.50
N GLY A 120 -0.09 -20.67 10.49
CA GLY A 120 -0.48 -20.57 9.09
C GLY A 120 -1.08 -21.87 8.54
N VAL A 121 -1.65 -21.80 7.32
CA VAL A 121 -2.32 -22.93 6.61
C VAL A 121 -1.39 -24.13 6.32
N MET A 122 -0.08 -23.99 6.53
CA MET A 122 0.92 -25.05 6.28
C MET A 122 1.92 -25.26 7.42
N GLU A 123 1.50 -25.32 8.68
CA GLU A 123 2.40 -25.62 9.83
C GLU A 123 3.60 -24.65 10.02
N HIS A 124 3.50 -23.43 9.50
CA HIS A 124 4.48 -22.37 9.76
C HIS A 124 4.03 -21.64 11.03
N LEU A 125 4.83 -21.71 12.10
CA LEU A 125 4.65 -20.80 13.24
C LEU A 125 5.06 -19.40 12.76
N ILE A 126 4.14 -18.46 12.85
CA ILE A 126 4.40 -17.07 12.50
C ILE A 126 4.29 -16.23 13.75
N LYS A 127 5.41 -15.66 14.18
CA LYS A 127 5.42 -14.64 15.23
C LYS A 127 5.35 -13.28 14.57
N LYS A 128 4.36 -12.49 14.96
CA LYS A 128 4.23 -11.12 14.48
C LYS A 128 4.46 -10.14 15.61
N LYS A 129 5.28 -9.13 15.34
CA LYS A 129 5.42 -7.92 16.15
C LYS A 129 5.05 -6.72 15.29
N THR A 130 4.18 -5.88 15.81
CA THR A 130 3.79 -4.61 15.18
C THR A 130 3.98 -3.49 16.18
N VAL A 131 4.70 -2.45 15.79
CA VAL A 131 4.90 -1.25 16.61
C VAL A 131 4.18 -0.09 15.95
N TYR A 132 3.40 0.61 16.75
CA TYR A 132 2.62 1.77 16.36
C TYR A 132 3.14 3.04 17.02
N ASN A 133 2.99 4.19 16.36
CA ASN A 133 3.12 5.49 17.02
C ASN A 133 1.86 5.83 17.85
N LYS A 134 1.83 7.00 18.51
CA LYS A 134 0.69 7.48 19.31
C LYS A 134 -0.65 7.56 18.55
N ALA A 135 -0.59 7.83 17.25
CA ALA A 135 -1.76 7.91 16.37
C ALA A 135 -2.18 6.54 15.81
N LEU A 136 -1.53 5.46 16.27
CA LEU A 136 -1.70 4.09 15.83
C LEU A 136 -1.30 3.84 14.37
N PHE A 137 -0.40 4.66 13.82
CA PHE A 137 0.19 4.38 12.52
C PHE A 137 1.30 3.37 12.71
N VAL A 138 1.35 2.38 11.81
CA VAL A 138 2.33 1.29 11.89
C VAL A 138 3.69 1.87 11.55
N ILE A 139 4.62 1.93 12.51
CA ILE A 139 5.99 2.39 12.28
C ILE A 139 6.96 1.24 12.00
N TYR A 140 6.65 0.04 12.50
CA TYR A 140 7.46 -1.13 12.27
C TYR A 140 6.63 -2.42 12.36
N GLU A 141 6.91 -3.36 11.47
CA GLU A 141 6.41 -4.73 11.52
C GLU A 141 7.57 -5.71 11.40
N GLU A 142 7.51 -6.79 12.18
CA GLU A 142 8.39 -7.93 12.06
C GLU A 142 7.54 -9.20 12.02
N ASN A 143 7.81 -10.03 11.01
CA ASN A 143 7.18 -11.33 10.85
C ASN A 143 8.28 -12.38 10.79
N GLN A 144 8.31 -13.24 11.79
CA GLN A 144 9.21 -14.39 11.82
C GLN A 144 8.44 -15.62 11.38
N TRP A 145 8.96 -16.31 10.37
CA TRP A 145 8.34 -17.49 9.76
C TRP A 145 9.28 -18.67 9.95
N PHE A 146 8.73 -19.79 10.40
CA PHE A 146 9.45 -21.05 10.37
C PHE A 146 9.04 -21.85 9.12
N ASP A 147 9.97 -22.01 8.17
CA ASP A 147 9.80 -22.90 7.03
C ASP A 147 10.22 -24.32 7.42
N LYS A 148 9.24 -25.20 7.58
CA LYS A 148 9.47 -26.60 7.97
C LYS A 148 10.22 -27.40 6.92
N ASN A 149 10.06 -27.08 5.62
CA ASN A 149 10.69 -27.82 4.52
C ASN A 149 12.18 -27.50 4.43
N LEU A 150 12.54 -26.23 4.68
CA LEU A 150 13.92 -25.77 4.72
C LEU A 150 14.53 -25.88 6.12
N ASN A 151 13.73 -26.24 7.12
CA ASN A 151 14.08 -26.20 8.55
C ASN A 151 14.74 -24.86 8.94
N LEU A 152 14.17 -23.76 8.45
CA LEU A 152 14.80 -22.45 8.45
C LEU A 152 13.88 -21.40 9.05
N ILE A 153 14.46 -20.46 9.79
CA ILE A 153 13.76 -19.27 10.28
C ILE A 153 14.06 -18.12 9.35
N LYS A 154 13.01 -17.50 8.80
CA LYS A 154 13.09 -16.28 8.03
C LYS A 154 12.45 -15.13 8.79
N THR A 155 13.08 -13.96 8.81
CA THR A 155 12.52 -12.77 9.45
C THR A 155 12.35 -11.65 8.44
N ASP A 156 11.10 -11.25 8.20
CA ASP A 156 10.78 -10.08 7.39
C ASP A 156 10.56 -8.87 8.31
N LYS A 157 11.30 -7.78 8.08
CA LYS A 157 11.17 -6.52 8.81
C LYS A 157 10.72 -5.41 7.85
N THR A 158 9.72 -4.64 8.27
CA THR A 158 9.23 -3.46 7.56
C THR A 158 9.34 -2.25 8.47
N TYR A 159 9.96 -1.17 7.98
CA TYR A 159 10.05 0.12 8.65
C TYR A 159 9.29 1.17 7.85
N ASN A 160 8.36 1.86 8.49
CA ASN A 160 7.55 2.90 7.88
C ASN A 160 7.98 4.26 8.45
N TYR A 161 8.40 5.15 7.56
CA TYR A 161 8.92 6.46 7.92
C TYR A 161 7.91 7.55 7.59
N PHE A 162 7.62 8.37 8.58
CA PHE A 162 6.62 9.43 8.49
C PHE A 162 7.26 10.81 8.67
N LEU A 163 6.68 11.79 8.00
CA LEU A 163 6.93 13.21 8.26
C LEU A 163 6.27 13.61 9.60
N SER A 164 6.59 14.80 10.11
CA SER A 164 6.06 15.31 11.39
C SER A 164 4.53 15.46 11.41
N ASN A 165 3.90 15.60 10.25
CA ASN A 165 2.44 15.60 10.09
C ASN A 165 1.84 14.20 9.93
N ASN A 166 2.62 13.15 10.21
CA ASN A 166 2.30 11.75 10.03
C ASN A 166 1.98 11.32 8.58
N GLN A 167 2.45 12.06 7.57
CA GLN A 167 2.42 11.57 6.18
C GLN A 167 3.55 10.57 5.95
N LEU A 168 3.20 9.39 5.42
CA LEU A 168 4.16 8.36 5.08
C LEU A 168 5.00 8.81 3.87
N TYR A 169 6.32 8.71 3.95
CA TYR A 169 7.22 9.08 2.84
C TYR A 169 8.14 7.94 2.41
N LYS A 170 8.36 6.93 3.26
CA LYS A 170 9.19 5.77 2.92
C LYS A 170 8.70 4.50 3.63
N ILE A 171 8.74 3.38 2.93
CA ILE A 171 8.68 2.03 3.53
C ILE A 171 9.99 1.33 3.18
N ALA A 172 10.72 0.83 4.16
CA ALA A 172 11.92 0.01 3.94
C ALA A 172 11.65 -1.42 4.36
N LYS A 173 12.03 -2.38 3.52
CA LYS A 173 11.80 -3.81 3.75
C LYS A 173 13.10 -4.57 3.73
N TYR A 174 13.29 -5.39 4.75
CA TYR A 174 14.46 -6.24 4.94
C TYR A 174 14.01 -7.67 5.18
N ASN A 175 14.76 -8.60 4.63
CA ASN A 175 14.58 -10.02 4.87
C ASN A 175 15.91 -10.56 5.42
N GLU A 176 15.85 -11.14 6.60
CA GLU A 176 16.96 -11.81 7.28
C GLU A 176 16.74 -13.33 7.20
N LEU A 177 17.75 -14.02 6.65
CA LEU A 177 17.90 -15.47 6.72
C LEU A 177 18.90 -15.81 7.85
N PRO A 178 18.95 -17.04 8.36
CA PRO A 178 19.95 -17.42 9.33
C PRO A 178 21.35 -17.36 8.71
N VAL A 179 22.35 -17.15 9.58
CA VAL A 179 23.77 -16.95 9.25
C VAL A 179 24.36 -18.03 8.33
N GLU A 180 23.86 -19.28 8.38
CA GLU A 180 24.32 -20.39 7.53
C GLU A 180 23.91 -20.27 6.04
N GLU A 181 22.94 -19.42 5.74
CA GLU A 181 22.46 -19.10 4.39
C GLU A 181 22.78 -17.65 3.98
N GLU A 182 23.39 -16.85 4.86
CA GLU A 182 23.87 -15.49 4.55
C GLU A 182 24.92 -15.55 3.43
N GLY A 183 24.65 -14.90 2.30
CA GLY A 183 25.51 -14.88 1.11
C GLY A 183 25.06 -15.80 -0.03
N LYS A 184 24.11 -16.74 0.18
CA LYS A 184 23.48 -17.52 -0.91
C LYS A 184 22.30 -16.79 -1.55
N PHE A 185 21.64 -15.92 -0.79
CA PHE A 185 20.57 -15.05 -1.25
C PHE A 185 20.87 -13.62 -0.80
N PRO A 186 21.04 -12.64 -1.70
CA PRO A 186 21.24 -11.26 -1.30
C PRO A 186 19.98 -10.75 -0.58
N PRO A 187 20.12 -9.98 0.52
CA PRO A 187 18.98 -9.30 1.11
C PRO A 187 18.29 -8.45 0.03
N GLN A 188 17.01 -8.72 -0.21
CA GLN A 188 16.21 -7.91 -1.12
C GLN A 188 15.74 -6.67 -0.36
N GLU A 189 16.52 -5.60 -0.43
CA GLU A 189 16.04 -4.28 -0.03
C GLU A 189 14.98 -3.83 -1.04
N ASN A 190 13.72 -3.79 -0.60
CA ASN A 190 12.61 -3.29 -1.39
C ASN A 190 12.04 -2.04 -0.75
N ASP A 191 12.79 -0.96 -0.91
CA ASP A 191 12.38 0.37 -0.49
C ASP A 191 11.27 0.91 -1.40
N LEU A 192 10.25 1.48 -0.78
CA LEU A 192 9.21 2.25 -1.43
C LEU A 192 9.30 3.70 -0.98
N TYR A 193 9.22 4.63 -1.92
CA TYR A 193 9.18 6.06 -1.69
C TYR A 193 7.80 6.60 -2.04
N ILE A 194 7.23 7.40 -1.15
CA ILE A 194 5.84 7.83 -1.21
C ILE A 194 5.79 9.35 -1.31
N MET A 195 5.03 9.85 -2.27
CA MET A 195 4.77 11.28 -2.45
C MET A 195 3.26 11.54 -2.48
N HIS A 196 2.80 12.34 -1.54
CA HIS A 196 1.39 12.71 -1.42
C HIS A 196 1.10 14.01 -2.20
N ASN A 197 0.07 13.95 -3.04
CA ASN A 197 -0.54 15.07 -3.75
C ASN A 197 -2.02 15.18 -3.33
N LYS A 198 -2.65 16.32 -3.62
CA LYS A 198 -4.02 16.65 -3.16
C LYS A 198 -5.05 15.53 -3.34
N ASN A 199 -5.00 14.77 -4.45
CA ASN A 199 -5.91 13.66 -4.74
C ASN A 199 -5.15 12.42 -5.26
N ALA A 200 -3.85 12.31 -5.00
CA ALA A 200 -3.09 11.19 -5.49
C ALA A 200 -1.92 10.84 -4.57
N VAL A 201 -1.56 9.58 -4.54
CA VAL A 201 -0.34 9.09 -3.91
C VAL A 201 0.51 8.43 -4.98
N HIS A 202 1.76 8.86 -5.09
CA HIS A 202 2.74 8.24 -5.97
C HIS A 202 3.64 7.34 -5.14
N ILE A 203 3.79 6.09 -5.56
CA ILE A 203 4.60 5.08 -4.91
C ILE A 203 5.67 4.65 -5.90
N GLN A 204 6.94 4.84 -5.54
CA GLN A 204 8.08 4.44 -6.35
C GLN A 204 8.84 3.34 -5.63
N GLY A 205 9.10 2.23 -6.30
CA GLY A 205 9.98 1.19 -5.80
C GLY A 205 10.77 0.52 -6.91
N ASN A 206 11.45 -0.59 -6.60
CA ASN A 206 12.22 -1.37 -7.57
C ASN A 206 11.36 -1.96 -8.70
N PHE A 207 10.07 -2.23 -8.42
CA PHE A 207 9.13 -2.76 -9.40
C PHE A 207 8.52 -1.69 -10.33
N GLY A 208 8.89 -0.43 -10.15
CA GLY A 208 8.41 0.71 -10.94
C GLY A 208 7.55 1.68 -10.14
N ARG A 209 6.79 2.51 -10.87
CA ARG A 209 5.98 3.58 -10.30
C ARG A 209 4.50 3.23 -10.35
N ILE A 210 3.82 3.39 -9.21
CA ILE A 210 2.37 3.32 -9.09
C ILE A 210 1.87 4.72 -8.80
N ARG A 211 0.80 5.13 -9.49
CA ARG A 211 0.02 6.31 -9.14
C ARG A 211 -1.35 5.86 -8.68
N ALA A 212 -1.69 6.15 -7.45
CA ALA A 212 -2.99 5.90 -6.86
C ALA A 212 -3.77 7.21 -6.84
N GLU A 213 -4.81 7.31 -7.66
CA GLU A 213 -5.65 8.51 -7.80
C GLU A 213 -6.98 8.32 -7.08
N PHE A 214 -7.31 9.26 -6.20
CA PHE A 214 -8.55 9.27 -5.45
C PHE A 214 -9.64 10.03 -6.18
N LEU A 215 -10.80 9.41 -6.28
CA LEU A 215 -11.98 10.03 -6.87
C LEU A 215 -12.96 10.43 -5.76
N PRO A 216 -13.28 11.74 -5.65
CA PRO A 216 -14.09 12.25 -4.56
C PRO A 216 -15.48 11.65 -4.58
N ALA A 217 -16.09 11.57 -3.41
CA ALA A 217 -17.46 11.09 -3.31
C ALA A 217 -18.40 11.97 -4.15
N LYS A 218 -19.28 11.35 -4.93
CA LYS A 218 -20.32 12.13 -5.62
C LYS A 218 -21.17 12.77 -4.54
N LYS A 219 -21.21 14.11 -4.48
CA LYS A 219 -22.15 14.81 -3.61
C LYS A 219 -23.54 14.28 -3.93
N SER A 220 -24.21 13.66 -2.97
CA SER A 220 -25.63 13.38 -3.10
C SER A 220 -26.31 14.75 -3.26
N VAL A 221 -26.83 15.04 -4.43
CA VAL A 221 -27.78 16.14 -4.60
C VAL A 221 -28.98 15.72 -3.77
N LYS A 222 -29.14 16.31 -2.59
CA LYS A 222 -30.38 16.24 -1.81
C LYS A 222 -31.38 17.22 -2.39
#